data_AF-A0A7S1RUM9-F1
#
_entry.id   AF-A0A7S1RUM9-F1
#
_cell.length_a   1.000
_cell.length_b   1.000
_cell.length_c   1.000
_cell.angle_alpha   90.00
_cell.angle_beta   90.00
_cell.angle_gamma   90.00
#
_symmetry.space_group_name_H-M   'P 1'
#
loop_
_entity.id
_entity.type
_entity.pdbx_description
1 polymer ?
#
loop_
_entity_poly.entity_id
_entity_poly.type
_entity_poly.pdbx_seq_one_letter_code
_entity_poly.pdbx_strand_id
1 'polypeptide(L)'
;MMAAARVACALFAGCLLALSLSGAFSAFVVGGRAGAAAERRPVLHTLTRASAAPLPEVEVQPAAEPVSSWARFASGLALGALLLLASGTPARADLEDTPIPLDDKGKTVIMSKEEIIRGKRLFNAACASCHVGGGTRTNQNVGLGLEELSGSQPPRNNIEALIDYQNAPTTYDGLKDISEVHPSIKAGDVWPKMRSMKQKDLYDISSYILYQNFTIPEKWGGGKQYY
;
A
#
# COMPACT_ATOMS: atom_id res chain seq x y z
N MET A 1 -26.65 28.19 -15.57
CA MET A 1 -26.13 28.85 -14.33
C MET A 1 -24.90 28.18 -13.71
N MET A 2 -24.53 26.94 -14.07
CA MET A 2 -23.35 26.25 -13.50
C MET A 2 -21.99 26.53 -14.17
N ALA A 3 -21.97 27.06 -15.40
CA ALA A 3 -20.70 27.34 -16.11
C ALA A 3 -20.00 28.62 -15.62
N ALA A 4 -20.76 29.64 -15.21
CA ALA A 4 -20.22 30.91 -14.74
C ALA A 4 -19.47 30.79 -13.39
N ALA A 5 -19.91 29.89 -12.52
CA ALA A 5 -19.26 29.63 -11.23
C ALA A 5 -17.88 28.95 -11.37
N ARG A 6 -17.63 28.22 -12.47
CA ARG A 6 -16.36 27.52 -12.73
C ARG A 6 -15.26 28.46 -13.25
N VAL A 7 -15.63 29.48 -14.02
CA VAL A 7 -14.68 30.48 -14.56
C VAL A 7 -14.26 31.48 -13.48
N ALA A 8 -15.16 31.85 -12.57
CA ALA A 8 -14.84 32.74 -11.45
C ALA A 8 -13.85 32.11 -10.45
N CYS A 9 -13.94 30.79 -10.21
CA CYS A 9 -13.06 30.10 -9.27
C CYS A 9 -11.61 29.96 -9.79
N ALA A 10 -11.43 29.78 -11.10
CA ALA A 10 -10.11 29.68 -11.72
C ALA A 10 -9.34 31.01 -11.74
N LEU A 11 -10.06 32.15 -11.88
CA LEU A 11 -9.45 33.48 -11.90
C LEU A 11 -8.99 33.93 -10.50
N PHE A 12 -9.73 33.57 -9.45
CA PHE A 12 -9.33 33.86 -8.06
C PHE A 12 -8.12 33.01 -7.60
N ALA A 13 -7.99 31.77 -8.07
CA ALA A 13 -6.85 30.90 -7.76
C ALA A 13 -5.54 31.39 -8.42
N GLY A 14 -5.61 31.92 -9.65
CA GLY A 14 -4.45 32.46 -10.36
C GLY A 14 -3.86 33.72 -9.72
N CYS A 15 -4.70 34.56 -9.12
CA CYS A 15 -4.25 35.82 -8.50
C CYS A 15 -3.55 35.63 -7.15
N LEU A 16 -3.85 34.55 -6.42
CA LEU A 16 -3.21 34.21 -5.14
C LEU A 16 -1.87 33.47 -5.30
N LEU A 17 -1.68 32.75 -6.41
CA LEU A 17 -0.41 32.09 -6.75
C LEU A 17 0.65 33.07 -7.26
N ALA A 18 0.26 34.19 -7.87
CA ALA A 18 1.22 35.20 -8.35
C ALA A 18 1.86 36.03 -7.23
N LEU A 19 1.22 36.14 -6.05
CA LEU A 19 1.77 36.91 -4.92
C LEU A 19 2.74 36.12 -4.02
N SER A 20 2.82 34.80 -4.15
CA SER A 20 3.69 33.96 -3.30
C SER A 20 5.07 33.65 -3.90
N LEU A 21 5.29 33.98 -5.18
CA LEU A 21 6.54 33.67 -5.90
C LEU A 21 7.61 34.77 -5.85
N SER A 22 7.29 35.96 -5.32
CA SER A 22 8.25 37.08 -5.25
C SER A 22 9.14 37.07 -3.99
N GLY A 23 8.96 36.12 -3.06
CA GLY A 23 9.59 36.16 -1.73
C GLY A 23 10.51 34.99 -1.35
N ALA A 24 10.70 33.99 -2.20
CA ALA A 24 11.25 32.69 -1.77
C ALA A 24 12.58 32.28 -2.42
N PHE A 25 13.45 33.22 -2.82
CA PHE A 25 14.70 32.89 -3.53
C PHE A 25 16.02 32.99 -2.76
N SER A 26 16.02 33.29 -1.45
CA SER A 26 17.26 33.39 -0.67
C SER A 26 17.21 32.59 0.63
N ALA A 27 17.24 31.26 0.56
CA ALA A 27 17.70 30.41 1.67
C ALA A 27 17.91 28.95 1.25
N PHE A 28 18.90 28.69 0.39
CA PHE A 28 19.46 27.34 0.27
C PHE A 28 20.95 27.42 -0.08
N VAL A 29 21.79 27.57 0.94
CA VAL A 29 23.24 27.31 0.84
C VAL A 29 23.55 26.13 1.76
N VAL A 30 23.88 25.01 1.11
CA VAL A 30 24.31 23.74 1.70
C VAL A 30 25.69 23.92 2.34
N GLY A 31 25.77 23.67 3.64
CA GLY A 31 27.03 23.56 4.38
C GLY A 31 27.70 22.21 4.12
N GLY A 32 28.68 22.18 3.21
CA GLY A 32 29.59 21.05 3.04
C GLY A 32 30.83 21.20 3.93
N ARG A 33 30.99 20.32 4.92
CA ARG A 33 32.23 20.16 5.69
C ARG A 33 33.14 19.17 4.95
N ALA A 34 34.21 19.68 4.33
CA ALA A 34 35.38 18.90 3.95
C ALA A 34 36.52 19.26 4.91
N GLY A 35 37.06 18.25 5.59
CA GLY A 35 38.24 18.40 6.43
C GLY A 35 39.50 18.49 5.60
N ALA A 36 40.43 19.34 6.01
CA ALA A 36 41.84 19.21 5.69
C ALA A 36 42.65 19.84 6.82
N ALA A 37 43.49 19.03 7.44
CA ALA A 37 44.46 19.43 8.44
C ALA A 37 45.59 20.22 7.77
N ALA A 38 45.97 21.36 8.36
CA ALA A 38 47.28 21.97 8.14
C ALA A 38 47.71 22.75 9.38
N GLU A 39 48.84 22.32 9.90
CA GLU A 39 49.54 22.77 11.09
C GLU A 39 50.35 24.04 10.83
N ARG A 40 50.38 25.01 11.76
CA ARG A 40 51.61 25.67 12.28
C ARG A 40 51.32 26.82 13.27
N ARG A 41 52.28 26.93 14.19
CA ARG A 41 52.40 27.74 15.42
C ARG A 41 52.28 29.26 15.28
N PRO A 42 52.08 29.98 16.41
CA PRO A 42 51.60 31.36 16.44
C PRO A 42 52.74 32.38 16.31
N VAL A 43 52.45 33.52 15.69
CA VAL A 43 53.28 34.72 15.82
C VAL A 43 52.39 35.89 16.24
N LEU A 44 52.68 36.36 17.45
CA LEU A 44 52.15 37.53 18.12
C LEU A 44 52.85 38.77 17.55
N HIS A 45 52.11 39.74 17.02
CA HIS A 45 52.61 41.11 16.88
C HIS A 45 51.54 42.16 17.17
N THR A 46 51.66 42.71 18.38
CA THR A 46 51.68 44.15 18.69
C THR A 46 50.64 45.05 18.02
N LEU A 47 49.68 45.46 18.85
CA LEU A 47 48.79 46.61 18.66
C LEU A 47 49.62 47.89 18.44
N THR A 48 49.42 48.53 17.30
CA THR A 48 49.70 49.97 17.13
C THR A 48 48.39 50.70 16.90
N ARG A 49 48.19 51.73 17.73
CA ARG A 49 47.04 52.61 17.80
C ARG A 49 47.06 53.55 16.60
N ALA A 50 46.10 53.39 15.69
CA ALA A 50 45.83 54.38 14.64
C ALA A 50 44.49 55.07 14.91
N SER A 51 44.59 56.40 14.92
CA SER A 51 43.58 57.44 14.96
C SER A 51 42.27 57.13 14.22
N ALA A 52 41.15 57.50 14.85
CA ALA A 52 39.79 57.33 14.37
C ALA A 52 39.53 58.07 13.05
N ALA A 53 39.00 57.34 12.07
CA ALA A 53 38.20 57.89 10.97
C ALA A 53 36.73 57.48 11.19
N PRO A 54 35.73 58.33 10.90
CA PRO A 54 34.33 58.01 11.14
C PRO A 54 33.89 56.86 10.21
N LEU A 55 33.29 55.81 10.79
CA LEU A 55 32.72 54.68 10.06
C LEU A 55 31.36 55.08 9.46
N PRO A 56 30.99 54.51 8.29
CA PRO A 56 29.72 54.79 7.62
C PRO A 56 28.51 54.32 8.44
N GLU A 57 27.40 55.06 8.36
CA GLU A 57 26.11 54.68 8.95
C GLU A 57 25.67 53.30 8.44
N VAL A 58 25.55 52.36 9.36
CA VAL A 58 24.97 51.05 9.13
C VAL A 58 23.46 51.23 9.13
N GLU A 59 22.86 51.21 7.94
CA GLU A 59 21.41 51.16 7.80
C GLU A 59 20.91 49.79 8.28
N VAL A 60 20.24 49.79 9.44
CA VAL A 60 19.68 48.61 10.07
C VAL A 60 18.42 48.20 9.31
N GLN A 61 18.50 47.08 8.59
CA GLN A 61 17.31 46.43 8.03
C GLN A 61 16.44 45.89 9.18
N PRO A 62 15.12 46.18 9.21
CA PRO A 62 14.26 45.68 10.28
C PRO A 62 14.11 44.16 10.16
N ALA A 63 14.30 43.49 11.29
CA ALA A 63 14.13 42.05 11.43
C ALA A 63 12.69 41.64 11.08
N ALA A 64 12.54 40.57 10.30
CA ALA A 64 11.24 39.99 10.02
C ALA A 64 10.56 39.55 11.33
N GLU A 65 9.38 40.09 11.60
CA GLU A 65 8.57 39.80 12.79
C GLU A 65 8.30 38.29 12.93
N PRO A 66 8.38 37.72 14.14
CA PRO A 66 8.09 36.31 14.37
C PRO A 66 6.61 36.06 14.12
N VAL A 67 6.28 35.45 12.98
CA VAL A 67 4.92 34.97 12.70
C VAL A 67 4.43 34.14 13.89
N SER A 68 3.40 34.68 14.55
CA SER A 68 2.89 34.19 15.81
C SER A 68 2.48 32.72 15.70
N SER A 69 2.68 31.96 16.78
CA SER A 69 2.36 30.53 16.79
C SER A 69 0.91 30.25 16.36
N TRP A 70 -0.02 31.15 16.69
CA TRP A 70 -1.44 31.04 16.28
C TRP A 70 -1.64 31.12 14.76
N ALA A 71 -0.85 31.95 14.06
CA ALA A 71 -0.93 32.07 12.60
C ALA A 71 -0.46 30.78 11.91
N ARG A 72 0.53 30.09 12.49
CA ARG A 72 1.00 28.78 12.01
C ARG A 72 -0.06 27.70 12.19
N PHE A 73 -0.75 27.69 13.33
CA PHE A 73 -1.86 26.76 13.59
C PHE A 73 -3.05 27.02 12.67
N ALA A 74 -3.45 28.28 12.49
CA ALA A 74 -4.54 28.65 11.60
C ALA A 74 -4.25 28.26 10.14
N SER A 75 -3.00 28.46 9.69
CA SER A 75 -2.56 28.06 8.35
C SER A 75 -2.57 26.54 8.17
N GLY A 76 -2.13 25.78 9.18
CA GLY A 76 -2.19 24.32 9.17
C GLY A 76 -3.63 23.79 9.16
N LEU A 77 -4.53 24.41 9.93
CA LEU A 77 -5.94 24.04 9.95
C LEU A 77 -6.62 24.35 8.61
N ALA A 78 -6.31 25.50 8.00
CA ALA A 78 -6.83 25.89 6.69
C ALA A 78 -6.32 24.95 5.58
N LEU A 79 -5.04 24.59 5.59
CA LEU A 79 -4.48 23.64 4.61
C LEU A 79 -5.06 22.23 4.81
N GLY A 80 -5.23 21.78 6.05
CA GLY A 80 -5.88 20.50 6.37
C GLY A 80 -7.34 20.45 5.93
N ALA A 81 -8.10 21.52 6.18
CA ALA A 81 -9.49 21.63 5.73
C ALA A 81 -9.58 21.67 4.20
N LEU A 82 -8.66 22.38 3.53
CA LEU A 82 -8.59 22.42 2.07
C LEU A 82 -8.26 21.04 1.49
N LEU A 83 -7.32 20.29 2.08
CA LEU A 83 -7.00 18.93 1.64
C LEU A 83 -8.16 17.95 1.84
N LEU A 84 -8.95 18.10 2.92
CA LEU A 84 -10.14 17.28 3.18
C LEU A 84 -11.30 17.61 2.22
N LEU A 85 -11.45 18.87 1.82
CA LEU A 85 -12.47 19.28 0.86
C LEU A 85 -12.04 19.00 -0.60
N ALA A 86 -10.73 19.01 -0.87
CA ALA A 86 -10.15 18.72 -2.18
C ALA A 86 -9.85 17.23 -2.41
N SER A 87 -9.82 16.40 -1.36
CA SER A 87 -9.81 14.95 -1.52
C SER A 87 -11.12 14.52 -2.17
N GLY A 88 -11.07 14.24 -3.47
CA GLY A 88 -12.18 13.72 -4.25
C GLY A 88 -12.68 12.37 -3.75
N THR A 89 -13.63 11.82 -4.51
CA THR A 89 -14.33 10.55 -4.27
C THR A 89 -13.49 9.47 -3.60
N PRO A 90 -14.09 8.61 -2.76
CA PRO A 90 -13.37 7.54 -2.08
C PRO A 90 -12.56 6.73 -3.09
N ALA A 91 -11.29 6.50 -2.80
CA ALA A 91 -10.41 5.67 -3.62
C ALA A 91 -11.06 4.30 -3.79
N ARG A 92 -11.63 4.05 -4.96
CA ARG A 92 -11.97 2.70 -5.39
C ARG A 92 -10.70 2.17 -6.06
N ALA A 93 -10.06 1.19 -5.45
CA ALA A 93 -9.13 0.34 -6.19
C ALA A 93 -9.95 -0.31 -7.31
N ASP A 94 -9.73 0.11 -8.55
CA ASP A 94 -10.26 -0.61 -9.70
C ASP A 94 -9.61 -2.00 -9.64
N LEU A 95 -10.43 -3.04 -9.41
CA LEU A 95 -9.91 -4.40 -9.49
C LEU A 95 -9.72 -4.71 -10.97
N GLU A 96 -8.60 -5.32 -11.34
CA GLU A 96 -8.41 -5.75 -12.72
C GLU A 96 -9.49 -6.78 -13.10
N ASP A 97 -10.00 -6.65 -14.34
CA ASP A 97 -10.86 -7.65 -14.98
C ASP A 97 -10.04 -8.90 -15.33
N THR A 98 -9.58 -9.61 -14.30
CA THR A 98 -8.71 -10.77 -14.41
C THR A 98 -9.54 -12.02 -14.68
N PRO A 99 -9.38 -12.70 -15.84
CA PRO A 99 -10.09 -13.94 -16.12
C PRO A 99 -9.52 -15.07 -15.27
N ILE A 100 -10.40 -15.78 -14.55
CA ILE A 100 -10.05 -16.89 -13.67
C ILE A 100 -10.59 -18.20 -14.26
N PRO A 101 -9.81 -19.30 -14.29
CA PRO A 101 -10.30 -20.61 -14.74
C PRO A 101 -11.42 -21.15 -13.84
N LEU A 102 -12.58 -21.42 -14.43
CA LEU A 102 -13.71 -22.03 -13.74
C LEU A 102 -13.57 -23.56 -13.70
N ASP A 103 -13.23 -24.17 -14.84
CA ASP A 103 -13.18 -25.62 -15.04
C ASP A 103 -11.93 -26.06 -15.81
N ASP A 104 -11.74 -27.38 -15.93
CA ASP A 104 -10.65 -28.00 -16.70
C ASP A 104 -10.88 -27.99 -18.22
N LYS A 105 -12.01 -27.43 -18.69
CA LYS A 105 -12.36 -27.34 -20.11
C LYS A 105 -11.95 -25.99 -20.73
N GLY A 106 -11.29 -25.14 -19.94
CA GLY A 106 -10.82 -23.82 -20.37
C GLY A 106 -11.87 -22.72 -20.24
N LYS A 107 -13.00 -22.95 -19.56
CA LYS A 107 -13.96 -21.89 -19.29
C LYS A 107 -13.37 -20.95 -18.24
N THR A 108 -13.46 -19.64 -18.50
CA THR A 108 -13.04 -18.61 -17.56
C THR A 108 -14.21 -17.74 -17.12
N VAL A 109 -14.05 -17.11 -15.97
CA VAL A 109 -15.03 -16.16 -15.40
C VAL A 109 -14.31 -14.92 -14.90
N ILE A 110 -14.97 -13.77 -15.02
CA ILE A 110 -14.52 -12.51 -14.43
C ILE A 110 -15.40 -12.25 -13.20
N MET A 111 -14.76 -12.01 -12.06
CA MET A 111 -15.46 -11.88 -10.77
C MET A 111 -15.81 -10.44 -10.45
N SER A 112 -16.93 -10.24 -9.79
CA SER A 112 -17.30 -8.92 -9.28
C SER A 112 -16.39 -8.53 -8.10
N LYS A 113 -16.22 -7.23 -7.89
CA LYS A 113 -15.45 -6.71 -6.76
C LYS A 113 -16.02 -7.13 -5.40
N GLU A 114 -17.33 -7.19 -5.30
CA GLU A 114 -18.04 -7.64 -4.10
C GLU A 114 -17.75 -9.12 -3.81
N GLU A 115 -17.63 -9.95 -4.85
CA GLU A 115 -17.30 -11.37 -4.73
C GLU A 115 -15.86 -11.57 -4.25
N ILE A 116 -14.90 -10.86 -4.83
CA ILE A 116 -13.49 -10.92 -4.39
C ILE A 116 -13.33 -10.41 -2.96
N ILE A 117 -14.00 -9.32 -2.59
CA ILE A 117 -13.97 -8.81 -1.21
C ILE A 117 -14.61 -9.80 -0.23
N ARG A 118 -15.72 -10.45 -0.62
CA ARG A 118 -16.35 -11.50 0.21
C ARG A 118 -15.42 -12.70 0.36
N GLY A 119 -14.84 -13.19 -0.74
CA GLY A 119 -13.87 -14.28 -0.76
C GLY A 119 -12.67 -14.01 0.14
N LYS A 120 -12.09 -12.82 0.06
CA LYS A 120 -11.00 -12.38 0.95
C LYS A 120 -11.38 -12.44 2.43
N ARG A 121 -12.59 -11.99 2.79
CA ARG A 121 -13.08 -12.02 4.18
C ARG A 121 -13.23 -13.45 4.68
N LEU A 122 -13.81 -14.33 3.87
CA LEU A 122 -14.00 -15.73 4.19
C LEU A 122 -12.65 -16.47 4.32
N PHE A 123 -11.73 -16.25 3.37
CA PHE A 123 -10.38 -16.79 3.40
C PHE A 123 -9.63 -16.36 4.67
N ASN A 124 -9.72 -15.08 5.04
CA ASN A 124 -9.09 -14.58 6.25
C ASN A 124 -9.67 -15.20 7.53
N ALA A 125 -10.97 -15.50 7.55
CA ALA A 125 -11.63 -16.09 8.70
C ALA A 125 -11.29 -17.59 8.88
N ALA A 126 -11.18 -18.33 7.78
CA ALA A 126 -11.09 -19.79 7.82
C ALA A 126 -9.73 -20.37 7.41
N CYS A 127 -9.01 -19.73 6.48
CA CYS A 127 -7.85 -20.31 5.81
C CYS A 127 -6.52 -19.63 6.19
N ALA A 128 -6.55 -18.31 6.42
CA ALA A 128 -5.33 -17.51 6.57
C ALA A 128 -4.47 -17.83 7.80
N SER A 129 -5.00 -18.55 8.80
CA SER A 129 -4.19 -19.04 9.92
C SER A 129 -3.08 -19.98 9.45
N CYS A 130 -3.28 -20.70 8.35
CA CYS A 130 -2.29 -21.61 7.77
C CYS A 130 -1.80 -21.12 6.40
N HIS A 131 -2.67 -20.43 5.64
CA HIS A 131 -2.42 -20.04 4.26
C HIS A 131 -2.22 -18.54 4.03
N VAL A 132 -1.59 -17.85 4.98
CA VAL A 132 -1.33 -16.42 4.85
C VAL A 132 -0.53 -16.13 3.58
N GLY A 133 -1.07 -15.25 2.72
CA GLY A 133 -0.45 -14.84 1.46
C GLY A 133 -0.15 -15.98 0.49
N GLY A 134 -0.94 -17.06 0.52
CA GLY A 134 -0.80 -18.19 -0.40
C GLY A 134 0.28 -19.20 -0.04
N GLY A 135 1.03 -18.99 1.05
CA GLY A 135 1.94 -20.03 1.57
C GLY A 135 1.17 -21.14 2.31
N THR A 136 1.89 -22.10 2.88
CA THR A 136 1.31 -23.10 3.79
C THR A 136 2.25 -23.32 4.96
N ARG A 137 1.80 -22.96 6.17
CA ARG A 137 2.66 -22.99 7.37
C ARG A 137 3.10 -24.38 7.80
N THR A 138 2.24 -25.37 7.66
CA THR A 138 2.49 -26.75 8.10
C THR A 138 3.30 -27.56 7.09
N ASN A 139 3.30 -27.14 5.83
CA ASN A 139 4.04 -27.78 4.75
C ASN A 139 4.42 -26.73 3.70
N GLN A 140 5.66 -26.28 3.73
CA GLN A 140 6.16 -25.21 2.86
C GLN A 140 6.36 -25.65 1.40
N ASN A 141 6.30 -26.95 1.12
CA ASN A 141 6.45 -27.50 -0.23
C ASN A 141 5.12 -27.52 -1.01
N VAL A 142 3.99 -27.19 -0.37
CA VAL A 142 2.66 -27.24 -0.98
C VAL A 142 1.92 -25.94 -0.69
N GLY A 143 2.13 -24.93 -1.52
CA GLY A 143 1.45 -23.63 -1.46
C GLY A 143 0.09 -23.59 -2.17
N LEU A 144 -0.51 -22.40 -2.18
CA LEU A 144 -1.66 -22.03 -3.01
C LEU A 144 -1.23 -21.25 -4.26
N GLY A 145 0.04 -21.37 -4.64
CA GLY A 145 0.59 -20.83 -5.88
C GLY A 145 0.10 -21.62 -7.09
N LEU A 146 0.09 -21.00 -8.27
CA LEU A 146 -0.47 -21.61 -9.48
C LEU A 146 0.31 -22.87 -9.88
N GLU A 147 1.63 -22.86 -9.69
CA GLU A 147 2.49 -24.00 -10.01
C GLU A 147 2.17 -25.21 -9.14
N GLU A 148 2.09 -25.03 -7.82
CA GLU A 148 1.72 -26.11 -6.89
C GLU A 148 0.28 -26.59 -7.10
N LEU A 149 -0.67 -25.68 -7.33
CA LEU A 149 -2.05 -26.05 -7.61
C LEU A 149 -2.16 -26.85 -8.91
N SER A 150 -1.44 -26.45 -9.96
CA SER A 150 -1.44 -27.14 -11.25
C SER A 150 -0.72 -28.50 -11.22
N GLY A 151 0.29 -28.65 -10.35
CA GLY A 151 1.04 -29.89 -10.19
C GLY A 151 0.41 -30.93 -9.26
N SER A 152 -0.70 -30.58 -8.58
CA SER A 152 -1.44 -31.52 -7.73
C SER A 152 -2.26 -32.52 -8.57
N GLN A 153 -2.62 -33.65 -7.96
CA GLN A 153 -3.42 -34.70 -8.58
C GLN A 153 -4.71 -34.93 -7.77
N PRO A 154 -5.92 -34.69 -8.32
CA PRO A 154 -6.17 -34.00 -9.59
C PRO A 154 -5.68 -32.54 -9.55
N PRO A 155 -5.47 -31.88 -10.71
CA PRO A 155 -5.09 -30.47 -10.78
C PRO A 155 -6.11 -29.57 -10.06
N ARG A 156 -5.62 -28.61 -9.28
CA ARG A 156 -6.43 -27.71 -8.44
C ARG A 156 -6.29 -26.24 -8.84
N ASN A 157 -5.97 -25.99 -10.11
CA ASN A 157 -5.75 -24.66 -10.69
C ASN A 157 -7.02 -24.04 -11.30
N ASN A 158 -8.20 -24.56 -10.95
CA ASN A 158 -9.50 -24.05 -11.38
C ASN A 158 -10.48 -23.99 -10.18
N ILE A 159 -11.54 -23.20 -10.30
CA ILE A 159 -12.50 -22.95 -9.21
C ILE A 159 -13.20 -24.25 -8.80
N GLU A 160 -13.66 -25.07 -9.75
CA GLU A 160 -14.39 -26.31 -9.46
C GLU A 160 -13.54 -27.30 -8.65
N ALA A 161 -12.25 -27.44 -8.98
CA ALA A 161 -11.32 -28.31 -8.26
C ALA A 161 -10.97 -27.78 -6.86
N LEU A 162 -10.88 -26.47 -6.66
CA LEU A 162 -10.70 -25.90 -5.32
C LEU A 162 -11.94 -26.06 -4.44
N ILE A 163 -13.12 -25.98 -5.04
CA ILE A 163 -14.38 -26.27 -4.36
C ILE A 163 -14.43 -27.76 -3.97
N ASP A 164 -14.05 -28.67 -4.87
CA ASP A 164 -13.95 -30.10 -4.58
C ASP A 164 -12.99 -30.35 -3.40
N TYR A 165 -11.81 -29.73 -3.42
CA TYR A 165 -10.84 -29.83 -2.32
C TYR A 165 -11.38 -29.33 -0.98
N GLN A 166 -12.17 -28.24 -0.96
CA GLN A 166 -12.81 -27.74 0.26
C GLN A 166 -13.95 -28.65 0.75
N ASN A 167 -14.56 -29.43 -0.15
CA ASN A 167 -15.56 -30.42 0.23
C ASN A 167 -14.92 -31.68 0.81
N ALA A 168 -13.93 -32.25 0.11
CA ALA A 168 -13.26 -33.48 0.47
C ALA A 168 -11.76 -33.41 0.11
N PRO A 169 -10.89 -32.89 1.00
CA PRO A 169 -9.50 -32.65 0.69
C PRO A 169 -8.72 -33.96 0.61
N THR A 170 -7.84 -34.05 -0.38
CA THR A 170 -6.94 -35.19 -0.55
C THR A 170 -5.46 -34.79 -0.48
N THR A 171 -4.57 -35.74 -0.27
CA THR A 171 -3.12 -35.52 -0.41
C THR A 171 -2.76 -34.95 -1.79
N TYR A 172 -1.54 -34.41 -1.92
CA TYR A 172 -1.09 -33.78 -3.17
C TYR A 172 -1.13 -34.74 -4.38
N ASP A 173 -0.95 -36.03 -4.13
CA ASP A 173 -1.07 -37.12 -5.11
C ASP A 173 -2.51 -37.67 -5.28
N GLY A 174 -3.47 -37.16 -4.51
CA GLY A 174 -4.90 -37.52 -4.60
C GLY A 174 -5.26 -38.88 -3.99
N LEU A 175 -4.30 -39.60 -3.42
CA LEU A 175 -4.51 -41.01 -3.02
C LEU A 175 -5.18 -41.18 -1.66
N LYS A 176 -5.05 -40.20 -0.77
CA LYS A 176 -5.54 -40.30 0.60
C LYS A 176 -6.42 -39.11 0.95
N ASP A 177 -7.53 -39.41 1.60
CA ASP A 177 -8.38 -38.40 2.25
C ASP A 177 -7.65 -37.82 3.47
N ILE A 178 -7.71 -36.50 3.61
CA ILE A 178 -7.08 -35.75 4.71
C ILE A 178 -8.09 -34.88 5.45
N SER A 179 -9.39 -35.14 5.33
CA SER A 179 -10.44 -34.35 5.99
C SER A 179 -10.27 -34.24 7.52
N GLU A 180 -9.64 -35.22 8.16
CA GLU A 180 -9.36 -35.19 9.61
C GLU A 180 -8.29 -34.16 10.01
N VAL A 181 -7.37 -33.81 9.08
CA VAL A 181 -6.23 -32.93 9.35
C VAL A 181 -6.26 -31.63 8.51
N HIS A 182 -7.23 -31.49 7.62
CA HIS A 182 -7.44 -30.29 6.81
C HIS A 182 -8.92 -29.85 6.86
N PRO A 183 -9.21 -28.57 7.12
CA PRO A 183 -10.58 -28.05 7.15
C PRO A 183 -11.36 -28.37 5.87
N SER A 184 -12.55 -28.94 6.03
CA SER A 184 -13.45 -29.31 4.92
C SER A 184 -14.91 -29.41 5.34
N ILE A 185 -15.83 -29.43 4.36
CA ILE A 185 -17.25 -29.68 4.61
C ILE A 185 -17.48 -31.11 5.10
N LYS A 186 -16.78 -32.10 4.52
CA LYS A 186 -16.91 -33.52 4.90
C LYS A 186 -16.65 -33.79 6.38
N ALA A 187 -15.64 -33.13 6.95
CA ALA A 187 -15.29 -33.21 8.38
C ALA A 187 -15.76 -31.97 9.18
N GLY A 188 -16.93 -31.42 8.83
CA GLY A 188 -17.49 -30.26 9.53
C GLY A 188 -17.70 -30.48 11.04
N ASP A 189 -17.87 -31.72 11.48
CA ASP A 189 -17.93 -32.10 12.90
C ASP A 189 -16.62 -31.77 13.64
N VAL A 190 -15.45 -31.97 13.04
CA VAL A 190 -14.14 -31.61 13.64
C VAL A 190 -13.76 -30.16 13.34
N TRP A 191 -14.30 -29.57 12.26
CA TRP A 191 -14.00 -28.20 11.82
C TRP A 191 -15.19 -27.24 11.97
N PRO A 192 -15.43 -26.64 13.16
CA PRO A 192 -16.58 -25.77 13.41
C PRO A 192 -16.76 -24.63 12.41
N LYS A 193 -15.67 -24.04 11.90
CA LYS A 193 -15.71 -22.94 10.92
C LYS A 193 -16.28 -23.36 9.56
N MET A 194 -16.21 -24.65 9.23
CA MET A 194 -16.71 -25.18 7.96
C MET A 194 -18.19 -25.57 8.03
N ARG A 195 -18.75 -25.82 9.22
CA ARG A 195 -20.15 -26.29 9.41
C ARG A 195 -21.21 -25.38 8.79
N SER A 196 -20.97 -24.07 8.81
CA SER A 196 -21.90 -23.07 8.31
C SER A 196 -21.55 -22.56 6.91
N MET A 197 -20.46 -23.06 6.30
CA MET A 197 -20.08 -22.66 4.96
C MET A 197 -21.03 -23.26 3.93
N LYS A 198 -21.44 -22.43 2.98
CA LYS A 198 -22.28 -22.81 1.85
C LYS A 198 -21.43 -22.97 0.61
N GLN A 199 -22.01 -23.61 -0.41
CA GLN A 199 -21.36 -23.76 -1.71
C GLN A 199 -20.90 -22.42 -2.32
N LYS A 200 -21.69 -21.36 -2.12
CA LYS A 200 -21.31 -20.00 -2.54
C LYS A 200 -20.08 -19.48 -1.79
N ASP A 201 -19.94 -19.80 -0.51
CA ASP A 201 -18.79 -19.36 0.27
C ASP A 201 -17.51 -20.06 -0.22
N LEU A 202 -17.60 -21.35 -0.54
CA LEU A 202 -16.49 -22.11 -1.14
C LEU A 202 -16.10 -21.56 -2.51
N TYR A 203 -17.09 -21.17 -3.32
CA TYR A 203 -16.86 -20.52 -4.61
C TYR A 203 -16.13 -19.18 -4.42
N ASP A 204 -16.64 -18.30 -3.55
CA ASP A 204 -16.05 -16.98 -3.31
C ASP A 204 -14.61 -17.11 -2.75
N ILE A 205 -14.33 -18.09 -1.87
CA ILE A 205 -12.97 -18.40 -1.37
C ILE A 205 -12.06 -18.86 -2.52
N SER A 206 -12.52 -19.81 -3.33
CA SER A 206 -11.74 -20.37 -4.46
C SER A 206 -11.39 -19.30 -5.48
N SER A 207 -12.37 -18.48 -5.83
CA SER A 207 -12.20 -17.33 -6.72
C SER A 207 -11.17 -16.35 -6.16
N TYR A 208 -11.17 -16.08 -4.86
CA TYR A 208 -10.15 -15.23 -4.24
C TYR A 208 -8.76 -15.84 -4.33
N ILE A 209 -8.59 -17.14 -4.06
CA ILE A 209 -7.28 -17.82 -4.15
C ILE A 209 -6.71 -17.69 -5.57
N LEU A 210 -7.52 -17.96 -6.59
CA LEU A 210 -7.06 -17.89 -7.98
C LEU A 210 -6.87 -16.45 -8.45
N TYR A 211 -7.74 -15.51 -8.06
CA TYR A 211 -7.56 -14.09 -8.37
C TYR A 211 -6.19 -13.57 -7.90
N GLN A 212 -5.77 -13.97 -6.69
CA GLN A 212 -4.46 -13.57 -6.16
C GLN A 212 -3.29 -14.16 -6.95
N ASN A 213 -3.42 -15.39 -7.46
CA ASN A 213 -2.42 -16.02 -8.32
C ASN A 213 -2.18 -15.25 -9.62
N PHE A 214 -3.22 -14.67 -10.21
CA PHE A 214 -3.08 -13.89 -11.46
C PHE A 214 -2.73 -12.43 -11.23
N THR A 215 -3.11 -11.85 -10.08
CA THR A 215 -2.90 -10.43 -9.78
C THR A 215 -1.53 -10.15 -9.15
N ILE A 216 -1.04 -11.05 -8.30
CA ILE A 216 0.25 -10.89 -7.60
C ILE A 216 1.05 -12.21 -7.54
N PRO A 217 1.35 -12.84 -8.69
CA PRO A 217 1.92 -14.19 -8.75
C PRO A 217 3.21 -14.37 -7.93
N GLU A 218 4.11 -13.39 -7.92
CA GLU A 218 5.39 -13.50 -7.19
C GLU A 218 5.21 -13.41 -5.68
N LYS A 219 4.23 -12.62 -5.21
CA LYS A 219 3.99 -12.41 -3.78
C LYS A 219 3.11 -13.50 -3.18
N TRP A 220 2.16 -14.01 -3.97
CA TRP A 220 1.24 -15.05 -3.55
C TRP A 220 1.93 -16.42 -3.61
N GLY A 221 2.16 -17.05 -2.47
CA GLY A 221 2.90 -18.31 -2.38
C GLY A 221 4.42 -18.15 -2.23
N GLY A 222 5.00 -17.00 -2.64
CA GLY A 222 6.44 -16.75 -2.57
C GLY A 222 7.02 -16.63 -1.15
N GLY A 223 6.17 -16.47 -0.14
CA GLY A 223 6.60 -16.38 1.26
C GLY A 223 7.40 -15.12 1.58
N LYS A 224 8.20 -15.16 2.65
CA LYS A 224 8.87 -13.97 3.23
C LYS A 224 9.86 -13.24 2.31
N GLN A 225 10.27 -13.84 1.20
CA GLN A 225 11.24 -13.24 0.28
C GLN A 225 10.64 -12.10 -0.56
N TYR A 226 9.30 -12.00 -0.62
CA TYR A 226 8.57 -11.07 -1.49
C TYR A 226 7.72 -10.03 -0.74
N TYR A 227 7.88 -9.93 0.60
CA TYR A 227 7.23 -8.92 1.46
C TYR A 227 8.17 -7.77 1.76
#